data_AF-A0A2S3ZMN2-F1
#
_entry.id   AF-A0A2S3ZMN2-F1
#
_cell.length_a   1.000
_cell.length_b   1.000
_cell.length_c   1.000
_cell.angle_alpha   90.00
_cell.angle_beta   90.00
_cell.angle_gamma   90.00
#
_symmetry.space_group_name_H-M   'P 1'
#
loop_
_entity.id
_entity.type
_entity.pdbx_description
1 polymer ?
#
loop_
_entity_poly.entity_id
_entity_poly.type
_entity_poly.pdbx_seq_one_letter_code
_entity_poly.pdbx_strand_id
1 'polypeptide(L)'
;MTTTPSGTLDILAALSSHSGLILASDASRVGLQRELRQEFDRHTVIRLRRGVYVLTAEWDALGADERYLRRIHAHAAVAETPAVYSHYSAAAIWGLPVVGARPTEIHLATPAATGGRSRRGIVRHPQEHNLEVIEHAGLRVTSVPTTAVALARVLRFGQAVAVMDKAIHEPRDGDALATRHDLDRAFAQLGRVPGRAAAGRALEFASPLSGSTGESISRAGIFLLGFLLPELQTPHWDRDGLIGFSDFFWRGIGRVGEFDGHGKYLRDEFTHGRTAADIVIAEKVREDRLRALGLGVFRWDWPIATSLEALGDLLTRNGIPRAPRAPRAHRRAPNTASPHPVWRGAPATAGAPGHRRCGAPQRMRRTRRPRRPIHGRGLSSSRCPAPPTAPGRRIRRQAGSARPARRRPA
;
A
#
# COMPACT_ATOMS: atom_id res chain seq x y z
N MET A 1 -5.34 4.62 49.26
CA MET A 1 -4.58 3.45 48.80
C MET A 1 -3.48 3.96 47.91
N THR A 2 -2.24 3.93 48.37
CA THR A 2 -1.05 4.35 47.61
C THR A 2 -0.69 3.23 46.65
N THR A 3 -1.07 3.38 45.38
CA THR A 3 -0.67 2.49 44.30
C THR A 3 0.84 2.61 44.11
N THR A 4 1.55 1.48 44.19
CA THR A 4 2.99 1.38 43.96
C THR A 4 3.31 1.84 42.52
N PRO A 5 4.49 2.45 42.23
CA PRO A 5 4.80 3.00 40.89
C PRO A 5 4.57 2.03 39.73
N SER A 6 4.79 0.72 39.95
CA SER A 6 4.52 -0.34 38.98
C SER A 6 3.04 -0.48 38.63
N GLY A 7 2.14 -0.46 39.63
CA GLY A 7 0.70 -0.68 39.40
C GLY A 7 0.01 0.50 38.72
N THR A 8 0.51 1.72 38.92
CA THR A 8 0.02 2.90 38.20
C THR A 8 0.33 2.81 36.71
N LEU A 9 1.54 2.35 36.36
CA LEU A 9 1.97 2.22 34.98
C LEU A 9 1.19 1.11 34.27
N ASP A 10 0.87 0.02 34.97
CA ASP A 10 -0.01 -1.05 34.46
C ASP A 10 -1.43 -0.54 34.16
N ILE A 11 -1.98 0.33 35.00
CA ILE A 11 -3.32 0.92 34.76
C ILE A 11 -3.27 1.93 33.61
N LEU A 12 -2.22 2.76 33.52
CA LEU A 12 -2.03 3.65 32.38
C LEU A 12 -1.83 2.87 31.07
N ALA A 13 -1.11 1.75 31.11
CA ALA A 13 -0.98 0.83 29.99
C ALA A 13 -2.33 0.21 29.61
N ALA A 14 -3.17 -0.14 30.60
CA ALA A 14 -4.53 -0.63 30.34
C ALA A 14 -5.42 0.43 29.70
N LEU A 15 -5.29 1.71 30.09
CA LEU A 15 -5.98 2.84 29.45
C LEU A 15 -5.52 3.07 28.00
N SER A 16 -4.32 2.62 27.64
CA SER A 16 -3.76 2.69 26.28
C SER A 16 -4.50 1.81 25.26
N SER A 17 -5.33 0.85 25.73
CA SER A 17 -5.76 -0.29 24.91
C SER A 17 -6.68 0.09 23.71
N HIS A 18 -6.35 -0.49 22.55
CA HIS A 18 -6.85 -0.33 21.16
C HIS A 18 -6.17 0.72 20.27
N SER A 19 -5.67 1.83 20.80
CA SER A 19 -4.96 2.85 19.99
C SER A 19 -3.51 3.05 20.39
N GLY A 20 -3.11 2.48 21.54
CA GLY A 20 -1.81 2.69 22.15
C GLY A 20 -1.59 4.14 22.56
N LEU A 21 -2.67 4.82 22.96
CA LEU A 21 -2.68 6.23 23.37
C LEU A 21 -3.33 6.35 24.74
N ILE A 22 -2.74 7.17 25.59
CA ILE A 22 -3.25 7.51 26.92
C ILE A 22 -3.82 8.93 26.84
N LEU A 23 -5.15 9.05 26.92
CA LEU A 23 -5.81 10.35 26.94
C LEU A 23 -5.84 10.93 28.35
N ALA A 24 -5.48 12.21 28.48
CA ALA A 24 -5.56 12.92 29.76
C ALA A 24 -7.00 12.98 30.30
N SER A 25 -8.00 13.01 29.41
CA SER A 25 -9.42 12.91 29.77
C SER A 25 -9.74 11.58 30.42
N ASP A 26 -9.21 10.47 29.90
CA ASP A 26 -9.48 9.13 30.42
C ASP A 26 -8.77 8.90 31.74
N ALA A 27 -7.51 9.33 31.86
CA ALA A 27 -6.79 9.34 33.14
C ALA A 27 -7.52 10.18 34.20
N SER A 28 -8.06 11.35 33.82
CA SER A 28 -8.83 12.20 34.74
C SER A 28 -10.14 11.53 35.17
N ARG A 29 -10.83 10.82 34.27
CA ARG A 29 -12.08 10.10 34.58
C ARG A 29 -11.90 8.99 35.61
N VAL A 30 -10.71 8.40 35.69
CA VAL A 30 -10.36 7.38 36.69
C VAL A 30 -9.54 7.92 37.86
N GLY A 31 -9.36 9.24 37.96
CA GLY A 31 -8.66 9.88 39.07
C GLY A 31 -7.13 9.82 39.02
N LEU A 32 -6.53 9.48 37.87
CA LEU A 32 -5.09 9.29 37.66
C LEU A 32 -4.38 10.49 37.00
N GLN A 33 -4.98 11.69 37.05
CA GLN A 33 -4.40 12.89 36.43
C GLN A 33 -3.04 13.31 37.04
N ARG A 34 -2.84 13.09 38.34
CA ARG A 34 -1.59 13.45 39.03
C ARG A 34 -0.48 12.47 38.67
N GLU A 35 -0.84 11.20 38.63
CA GLU A 35 -0.01 10.06 38.26
C GLU A 35 0.48 10.19 36.82
N LEU A 36 -0.41 10.47 35.86
CA LEU A 36 -0.02 10.71 34.47
C LEU A 36 0.97 11.87 34.34
N ARG A 37 0.81 12.93 35.15
CA ARG A 37 1.77 14.05 35.18
C ARG A 37 3.12 13.64 35.77
N GLN A 38 3.12 12.86 36.85
CA GLN A 38 4.35 12.33 37.45
C GLN A 38 5.10 11.42 36.48
N GLU A 39 4.39 10.54 35.77
CA GLU A 39 5.00 9.67 34.75
C GLU A 39 5.52 10.47 33.56
N PHE A 40 4.86 11.56 33.18
CA PHE A 40 5.39 12.49 32.17
C PHE A 40 6.67 13.19 32.65
N ASP A 41 6.70 13.68 33.88
CA ASP A 41 7.89 14.32 34.47
C ASP A 41 9.07 13.31 34.61
N ARG A 42 8.76 12.02 34.78
CA ARG A 42 9.72 10.90 34.81
C ARG A 42 10.13 10.38 33.43
N HIS A 43 9.56 10.89 32.34
CA HIS A 43 9.82 10.43 30.97
C HIS A 43 9.45 8.96 30.71
N THR A 44 8.57 8.36 31.52
CA THR A 44 8.03 7.00 31.28
C THR A 44 6.84 7.02 30.32
N VAL A 45 6.21 8.19 30.17
CA VAL A 45 5.34 8.53 29.03
C VAL A 45 5.90 9.73 28.29
N ILE A 46 5.68 9.76 26.98
CA ILE A 46 5.92 10.95 26.17
C ILE A 46 4.61 11.58 25.75
N ARG A 47 4.61 12.90 25.56
CA ARG A 47 3.44 13.64 25.10
C ARG A 47 3.53 13.86 23.59
N LEU A 48 2.64 13.21 22.84
CA LEU A 48 2.54 13.40 21.38
C LEU A 48 1.82 14.70 21.02
N ARG A 49 0.74 15.00 21.75
CA ARG A 49 -0.06 16.23 21.61
C ARG A 49 -0.60 16.66 22.97
N ARG A 50 -1.11 17.89 23.07
CA ARG A 50 -1.78 18.35 24.30
C ARG A 50 -2.91 17.37 24.64
N GLY A 51 -2.84 16.76 25.82
CA GLY A 51 -3.82 15.81 26.31
C GLY A 51 -3.67 14.37 25.80
N VAL A 52 -2.64 14.06 25.00
CA VAL A 52 -2.40 12.72 24.46
C VAL A 52 -0.97 12.27 24.70
N TYR A 53 -0.84 11.12 25.35
CA TYR A 53 0.42 10.53 25.75
C TYR A 53 0.55 9.11 25.18
N VAL A 54 1.77 8.59 25.19
CA VAL A 54 2.08 7.18 24.90
C VAL A 54 3.21 6.74 25.83
N LEU A 55 3.26 5.47 26.18
CA LEU A 55 4.38 4.92 26.94
C LEU A 55 5.68 5.08 26.13
N THR A 56 6.75 5.51 26.79
CA THR A 56 8.06 5.70 26.14
C THR A 56 8.58 4.39 25.55
N ALA A 57 8.43 3.28 26.29
CA ALA A 57 8.84 1.96 25.82
C ALA A 57 8.07 1.49 24.56
N GLU A 58 6.75 1.73 24.49
CA GLU A 58 5.98 1.45 23.28
C GLU A 58 6.48 2.29 22.11
N TRP A 59 6.64 3.60 22.32
CA TRP A 59 7.09 4.52 21.29
C TRP A 59 8.47 4.18 20.73
N ASP A 60 9.39 3.81 21.61
CA ASP A 60 10.76 3.48 21.24
C ASP A 60 10.82 2.19 20.41
N ALA A 61 9.91 1.24 20.67
CA ALA A 61 9.76 0.02 19.88
C ALA A 61 9.11 0.24 18.50
N LEU A 62 8.43 1.37 18.27
CA LEU A 62 7.79 1.66 16.99
C LEU A 62 8.81 2.08 15.93
N GLY A 63 8.65 1.55 14.71
CA GLY A 63 9.32 2.06 13.53
C GLY A 63 8.80 3.44 13.10
N ALA A 64 9.43 4.03 12.10
CA ALA A 64 9.10 5.38 11.63
C ALA A 64 7.65 5.50 11.13
N ASP A 65 7.14 4.43 10.50
CA ASP A 65 5.81 4.37 9.92
C ASP A 65 4.74 4.30 11.02
N GLU A 66 4.95 3.42 12.00
CA GLU A 66 4.06 3.26 13.14
C GLU A 66 4.05 4.51 14.02
N ARG A 67 5.21 5.15 14.23
CA ARG A 67 5.30 6.45 14.93
C ARG A 67 4.48 7.53 14.23
N TYR A 68 4.51 7.56 12.89
CA TYR A 68 3.74 8.53 12.13
C TYR A 68 2.23 8.28 12.22
N LEU A 69 1.80 7.01 12.09
CA LEU A 69 0.41 6.61 12.33
C LEU A 69 -0.05 6.95 13.75
N ARG A 70 0.79 6.70 14.76
CA ARG A 70 0.48 7.03 16.16
C ARG A 70 0.28 8.53 16.37
N ARG A 71 1.05 9.39 15.67
CA ARG A 71 0.83 10.86 15.66
C ARG A 71 -0.50 11.24 15.00
N ILE A 72 -0.90 10.55 13.94
CA ILE A 72 -2.20 10.74 13.26
C ILE A 72 -3.36 10.40 14.19
N HIS A 73 -3.32 9.23 14.84
CA HIS A 73 -4.33 8.84 15.83
C HIS A 73 -4.36 9.80 17.02
N ALA A 74 -3.19 10.25 17.51
CA ALA A 74 -3.11 11.24 18.57
C ALA A 74 -3.74 12.58 18.19
N HIS A 75 -3.71 12.96 16.91
CA HIS A 75 -4.44 14.14 16.42
C HIS A 75 -5.94 13.89 16.38
N ALA A 76 -6.37 12.74 15.83
CA ALA A 76 -7.78 12.39 15.71
C ALA A 76 -8.48 12.38 17.07
N ALA A 77 -7.84 11.83 18.10
CA ALA A 77 -8.42 11.66 19.43
C ALA A 77 -8.77 12.98 20.15
N VAL A 78 -8.16 14.11 19.75
CA VAL A 78 -8.40 15.43 20.36
C VAL A 78 -8.83 16.48 19.35
N ALA A 79 -9.18 16.08 18.13
CA ALA A 79 -9.64 17.01 17.12
C ALA A 79 -11.07 17.48 17.45
N GLU A 80 -11.25 18.78 17.64
CA GLU A 80 -12.57 19.38 17.93
C GLU A 80 -13.56 19.24 16.77
N THR A 81 -13.04 19.15 15.54
CA THR A 81 -13.82 18.95 14.32
C THR A 81 -13.27 17.74 13.55
N PRO A 82 -14.13 16.93 12.90
CA PRO A 82 -13.68 15.78 12.13
C PRO A 82 -12.75 16.20 10.98
N ALA A 83 -11.45 15.95 11.15
CA ALA A 83 -10.42 16.28 10.17
C ALA A 83 -10.41 15.28 9.00
N VAL A 84 -10.12 15.75 7.79
CA VAL A 84 -9.91 14.90 6.62
C VAL A 84 -8.41 14.77 6.35
N TYR A 85 -7.85 13.59 6.56
CA TYR A 85 -6.44 13.31 6.30
C TYR A 85 -6.18 13.17 4.79
N SER A 86 -5.07 13.74 4.30
CA SER A 86 -4.71 13.74 2.88
C SER A 86 -3.20 13.57 2.68
N HIS A 87 -2.75 13.49 1.42
CA HIS A 87 -1.34 13.44 1.03
C HIS A 87 -0.56 12.38 1.84
N TYR A 88 0.54 12.76 2.52
CA TYR A 88 1.37 11.82 3.26
C TYR A 88 0.65 11.15 4.44
N SER A 89 -0.27 11.85 5.12
CA SER A 89 -1.05 11.25 6.20
C SER A 89 -2.03 10.22 5.66
N ALA A 90 -2.73 10.53 4.56
CA ALA A 90 -3.59 9.55 3.90
C ALA A 90 -2.79 8.37 3.36
N ALA A 91 -1.62 8.59 2.76
CA ALA A 91 -0.77 7.51 2.30
C ALA A 91 -0.34 6.56 3.43
N ALA A 92 0.03 7.10 4.58
CA ALA A 92 0.33 6.26 5.75
C ALA A 92 -0.88 5.44 6.19
N ILE A 93 -2.07 6.05 6.26
CA ILE A 93 -3.30 5.35 6.65
C ILE A 93 -3.68 4.24 5.66
N TRP A 94 -3.51 4.49 4.35
CA TRP A 94 -3.80 3.49 3.30
C TRP A 94 -2.67 2.46 3.07
N GLY A 95 -1.52 2.59 3.75
CA GLY A 95 -0.35 1.76 3.48
C GLY A 95 0.31 2.02 2.11
N LEU A 96 0.11 3.22 1.53
CA LEU A 96 0.83 3.65 0.33
C LEU A 96 2.29 4.03 0.69
N PRO A 97 3.26 3.75 -0.20
CA PRO A 97 4.66 3.94 0.12
C PRO A 97 5.04 5.41 0.20
N VAL A 98 5.86 5.75 1.19
CA VAL A 98 6.58 7.04 1.23
C VAL A 98 8.06 6.70 1.35
N VAL A 99 8.84 7.15 0.38
CA VAL A 99 10.25 6.82 0.29
C VAL A 99 11.09 7.94 0.86
N GLY A 100 11.99 7.60 1.77
CA GLY A 100 12.83 8.56 2.49
C GLY A 100 12.26 8.92 3.86
N ALA A 101 12.67 10.09 4.39
CA ALA A 101 12.24 10.53 5.70
C ALA A 101 10.72 10.77 5.74
N ARG A 102 10.06 10.20 6.75
CA ARG A 102 8.63 10.46 6.99
C ARG A 102 8.41 11.90 7.42
N PRO A 103 7.38 12.59 6.91
CA PRO A 103 7.00 13.89 7.41
C PRO A 103 6.71 13.82 8.91
N THR A 104 7.07 14.87 9.64
CA THR A 104 6.67 14.98 11.06
C THR A 104 5.27 15.58 11.20
N GLU A 105 4.86 16.32 10.18
CA GLU A 105 3.62 17.05 10.10
C GLU A 105 2.47 16.16 9.64
N ILE A 106 1.28 16.48 10.13
CA ILE A 106 0.03 15.85 9.72
C ILE A 106 -0.58 16.64 8.57
N HIS A 107 -0.90 15.96 7.47
CA HIS A 107 -1.42 16.53 6.26
C HIS A 107 -2.94 16.40 6.23
N LEU A 108 -3.63 17.53 6.21
CA LEU A 108 -5.09 17.61 6.22
C LEU A 108 -5.59 18.30 4.95
N ALA A 109 -6.69 17.79 4.39
CA ALA A 109 -7.47 18.51 3.40
C ALA A 109 -8.38 19.52 4.13
N THR A 110 -8.51 20.72 3.57
CA THR A 110 -9.43 21.74 4.09
C THR A 110 -10.27 22.33 2.96
N PRO A 111 -11.56 22.64 3.21
CA PRO A 111 -12.31 23.56 2.35
C PRO A 111 -11.52 24.86 2.18
N ALA A 112 -11.55 25.45 0.98
CA ALA A 112 -10.75 26.62 0.63
C ALA A 112 -10.90 27.79 1.63
N ALA A 113 -9.80 28.53 1.82
CA ALA A 113 -9.66 29.78 2.56
C ALA A 113 -10.25 29.84 3.99
N THR A 114 -9.81 28.93 4.88
CA THR A 114 -9.71 29.29 6.30
C THR A 114 -8.26 29.66 6.59
N GLY A 115 -7.99 30.96 6.67
CA GLY A 115 -6.68 31.49 7.03
C GLY A 115 -6.23 30.89 8.35
N GLY A 116 -5.30 29.94 8.28
CA GLY A 116 -4.81 29.19 9.42
C GLY A 116 -3.39 28.77 9.14
N ARG A 117 -2.44 29.59 9.60
CA ARG A 117 -0.99 29.33 9.51
C ARG A 117 -0.73 27.88 9.93
N SER A 118 0.13 27.16 9.19
CA SER A 118 0.69 25.88 9.60
C SER A 118 1.34 26.04 10.98
N ARG A 119 0.58 25.75 12.03
CA ARG A 119 1.04 25.83 13.41
C ARG A 119 0.75 24.48 14.05
N ARG A 120 1.69 23.99 14.86
CA ARG A 120 1.58 22.75 15.68
C ARG A 120 1.66 21.44 14.89
N GLY A 121 2.57 21.36 13.91
CA GLY A 121 2.84 20.11 13.17
C GLY A 121 1.67 19.66 12.30
N ILE A 122 0.97 20.61 11.66
CA ILE A 122 -0.14 20.36 10.74
C ILE A 122 0.12 21.17 9.46
N VAL A 123 0.04 20.49 8.32
CA VAL A 123 0.03 21.07 6.97
C VAL A 123 -1.38 20.96 6.42
N ARG A 124 -1.95 22.09 6.00
CA ARG A 124 -3.30 22.16 5.42
C ARG A 124 -3.19 22.34 3.91
N HIS A 125 -3.85 21.46 3.19
CA HIS A 125 -3.93 21.48 1.73
C HIS A 125 -5.29 22.02 1.35
N PRO A 126 -5.40 23.29 0.90
CA PRO A 126 -6.64 23.81 0.38
C PRO A 126 -7.05 23.03 -0.86
N GLN A 127 -8.32 22.70 -0.96
CA GLN A 127 -8.83 21.87 -2.05
C GLN A 127 -9.72 22.68 -2.96
N GLU A 128 -9.36 22.69 -4.24
CA GLU A 128 -10.07 23.43 -5.29
C GLU A 128 -11.20 22.59 -5.94
N HIS A 129 -11.37 21.34 -5.51
CA HIS A 129 -12.36 20.40 -6.05
C HIS A 129 -12.90 19.50 -4.93
N ASN A 130 -14.06 18.89 -5.18
CA ASN A 130 -14.65 17.92 -4.26
C ASN A 130 -13.73 16.70 -4.16
N LEU A 131 -13.29 16.41 -2.93
CA LEU A 131 -12.55 15.19 -2.64
C LEU A 131 -13.52 14.08 -2.28
N GLU A 132 -13.26 12.89 -2.81
CA GLU A 132 -13.87 11.67 -2.29
C GLU A 132 -13.27 11.36 -0.93
N VAL A 133 -14.09 11.40 0.12
CA VAL A 133 -13.70 11.16 1.51
C VAL A 133 -14.31 9.84 1.96
N ILE A 134 -13.46 8.98 2.53
CA ILE A 134 -13.81 7.65 3.02
C ILE A 134 -13.53 7.59 4.52
N GLU A 135 -14.38 6.91 5.27
CA GLU A 135 -14.08 6.53 6.65
C GLU A 135 -13.30 5.22 6.66
N HIS A 136 -12.10 5.25 7.24
CA HIS A 136 -11.22 4.09 7.35
C HIS A 136 -10.63 4.03 8.76
N ALA A 137 -10.87 2.92 9.47
CA ALA A 137 -10.43 2.72 10.86
C ALA A 137 -10.76 3.91 11.79
N GLY A 138 -11.96 4.49 11.66
CA GLY A 138 -12.42 5.63 12.47
C GLY A 138 -11.82 6.99 12.07
N LEU A 139 -11.07 7.06 10.97
CA LEU A 139 -10.49 8.29 10.42
C LEU A 139 -11.19 8.67 9.12
N ARG A 140 -11.43 9.97 8.89
CA ARG A 140 -11.87 10.48 7.58
C ARG A 140 -10.64 10.76 6.72
N VAL A 141 -10.53 10.11 5.57
CA VAL A 141 -9.33 10.13 4.72
C VAL A 141 -9.74 10.33 3.27
N THR A 142 -8.93 11.03 2.48
CA THR A 142 -9.12 11.05 1.02
C THR A 142 -9.03 9.64 0.45
N SER A 143 -9.85 9.30 -0.54
CA SER A 143 -9.81 7.97 -1.16
C SER A 143 -8.41 7.63 -1.69
N VAL A 144 -8.10 6.35 -1.86
CA VAL A 144 -6.80 5.88 -2.39
C VAL A 144 -6.47 6.57 -3.72
N PRO A 145 -7.38 6.63 -4.73
CA PRO A 145 -7.10 7.32 -5.99
C PRO A 145 -6.79 8.81 -5.82
N THR A 146 -7.61 9.51 -5.05
CA THR A 146 -7.41 10.94 -4.76
C THR A 146 -6.07 11.18 -4.07
N THR A 147 -5.70 10.31 -3.12
CA THR A 147 -4.42 10.38 -2.40
C THR A 147 -3.24 10.16 -3.34
N ALA A 148 -3.29 9.12 -4.16
CA ALA A 148 -2.23 8.78 -5.11
C ALA A 148 -2.01 9.91 -6.13
N VAL A 149 -3.09 10.45 -6.70
CA VAL A 149 -3.04 11.56 -7.64
C VAL A 149 -2.51 12.83 -6.98
N ALA A 150 -2.94 13.14 -5.74
CA ALA A 150 -2.44 14.29 -4.99
C ALA A 150 -0.92 14.20 -4.71
N LEU A 151 -0.44 13.03 -4.31
CA LEU A 151 0.99 12.78 -4.09
C LEU A 151 1.80 12.83 -5.38
N ALA A 152 1.30 12.27 -6.47
CA ALA A 152 2.00 12.29 -7.76
C ALA A 152 2.22 13.71 -8.32
N ARG A 153 1.48 14.71 -7.83
CA ARG A 153 1.70 16.12 -8.19
C ARG A 153 2.94 16.74 -7.50
N VAL A 154 3.33 16.21 -6.34
CA VAL A 154 4.36 16.82 -5.47
C VAL A 154 5.60 15.94 -5.28
N LEU A 155 5.50 14.65 -5.59
CA LEU A 155 6.60 13.69 -5.49
C LEU A 155 7.49 13.71 -6.74
N ARG A 156 8.72 13.22 -6.57
CA ARG A 156 9.60 12.92 -7.71
C ARG A 156 9.01 11.75 -8.51
N PHE A 157 9.32 11.70 -9.81
CA PHE A 157 8.70 10.75 -10.75
C PHE A 157 8.70 9.30 -10.25
N GLY A 158 9.84 8.75 -9.82
CA GLY A 158 9.88 7.36 -9.33
C GLY A 158 9.07 7.10 -8.06
N GLN A 159 8.98 8.07 -7.15
CA GLN A 159 8.15 7.97 -5.95
C GLN A 159 6.66 8.06 -6.30
N ALA A 160 6.29 8.95 -7.23
CA ALA A 160 4.93 9.07 -7.74
C ALA A 160 4.45 7.77 -8.40
N VAL A 161 5.31 7.16 -9.23
CA VAL A 161 5.05 5.85 -9.85
C VAL A 161 4.88 4.78 -8.77
N ALA A 162 5.75 4.73 -7.76
CA ALA A 162 5.62 3.73 -6.69
C ALA A 162 4.30 3.83 -5.89
N VAL A 163 3.81 5.05 -5.66
CA VAL A 163 2.50 5.27 -5.03
C VAL A 163 1.37 4.79 -5.94
N MET A 164 1.42 5.12 -7.23
CA MET A 164 0.39 4.74 -8.20
C MET A 164 0.38 3.22 -8.44
N ASP A 165 1.55 2.62 -8.65
CA ASP A 165 1.72 1.17 -8.78
C ASP A 165 1.16 0.46 -7.56
N LYS A 166 1.51 0.88 -6.33
CA LYS A 166 0.94 0.27 -5.11
C LYS A 166 -0.58 0.39 -5.04
N ALA A 167 -1.15 1.52 -5.47
CA ALA A 167 -2.59 1.73 -5.45
C ALA A 167 -3.33 0.72 -6.35
N ILE A 168 -2.76 0.40 -7.53
CA ILE A 168 -3.37 -0.50 -8.52
C ILE A 168 -2.75 -1.89 -8.56
N HIS A 169 -1.84 -2.19 -7.64
CA HIS A 169 -1.17 -3.48 -7.61
C HIS A 169 -2.21 -4.57 -7.35
N GLU A 170 -2.19 -5.60 -8.18
CA GLU A 170 -3.02 -6.79 -8.03
C GLU A 170 -2.20 -7.84 -7.25
N PRO A 171 -2.35 -7.91 -5.91
CA PRO A 171 -1.62 -8.90 -5.13
C PRO A 171 -2.11 -10.30 -5.49
N ARG A 172 -1.26 -11.31 -5.24
CA ARG A 172 -1.66 -12.73 -5.42
C ARG A 172 -2.80 -13.12 -4.48
N ASP A 173 -2.80 -12.53 -3.28
CA ASP A 173 -3.83 -12.72 -2.26
C ASP A 173 -4.37 -11.35 -1.83
N GLY A 174 -5.70 -11.18 -1.88
CA GLY A 174 -6.40 -9.94 -1.54
C GLY A 174 -6.79 -9.09 -2.75
N ASP A 175 -7.32 -7.91 -2.48
CA ASP A 175 -7.81 -6.98 -3.50
C ASP A 175 -6.85 -5.79 -3.68
N ALA A 176 -6.78 -5.26 -4.90
CA ALA A 176 -6.12 -3.99 -5.17
C ALA A 176 -6.80 -2.85 -4.37
N LEU A 177 -6.02 -1.88 -3.92
CA LEU A 177 -6.55 -0.73 -3.17
C LEU A 177 -7.43 0.18 -4.03
N ALA A 178 -7.20 0.19 -5.34
CA ALA A 178 -7.94 0.91 -6.35
C ALA A 178 -7.74 0.25 -7.72
N THR A 179 -8.61 0.55 -8.68
CA THR A 179 -8.39 0.16 -10.08
C THR A 179 -7.67 1.27 -10.85
N ARG A 180 -7.09 0.92 -12.01
CA ARG A 180 -6.57 1.93 -12.96
C ARG A 180 -7.66 2.95 -13.36
N HIS A 181 -8.89 2.48 -13.55
CA HIS A 181 -10.01 3.35 -13.90
C HIS A 181 -10.30 4.39 -12.80
N ASP A 182 -10.17 4.01 -11.52
CA ASP A 182 -10.35 4.93 -10.41
C ASP A 182 -9.26 6.00 -10.37
N LEU A 183 -8.00 5.65 -10.69
CA LEU A 183 -6.92 6.63 -10.84
C LEU A 183 -7.19 7.61 -11.99
N ASP A 184 -7.62 7.11 -13.15
CA ASP A 184 -7.95 7.94 -14.30
C ASP A 184 -9.11 8.91 -13.98
N ARG A 185 -10.15 8.42 -13.27
CA ARG A 185 -11.27 9.25 -12.79
C ARG A 185 -10.79 10.36 -11.84
N ALA A 186 -9.99 10.00 -10.84
CA ALA A 186 -9.44 10.97 -9.89
C ALA A 186 -8.54 12.01 -10.55
N PHE A 187 -7.74 11.60 -11.54
CA PHE A 187 -6.92 12.52 -12.33
C PHE A 187 -7.76 13.46 -13.21
N ALA A 188 -8.83 12.96 -13.83
CA ALA A 188 -9.72 13.75 -14.67
C ALA A 188 -10.47 14.84 -13.87
N GLN A 189 -10.74 14.60 -12.59
CA GLN A 189 -11.36 15.56 -11.67
C GLN A 189 -10.42 16.72 -11.28
N LEU A 190 -9.11 16.60 -11.53
CA LEU A 190 -8.19 17.71 -11.25
C LEU A 190 -8.51 18.92 -12.14
N GLY A 191 -8.64 20.09 -11.50
CA GLY A 191 -8.66 21.38 -12.16
C GLY A 191 -7.29 21.79 -12.74
N ARG A 192 -7.09 23.10 -12.90
CA ARG A 192 -5.79 23.68 -13.28
C ARG A 192 -4.91 23.85 -12.04
N VAL A 193 -4.28 22.76 -11.62
CA VAL A 193 -3.47 22.72 -10.40
C VAL A 193 -1.98 22.52 -10.68
N PRO A 194 -1.07 23.08 -9.85
CA PRO A 194 0.36 22.80 -9.94
C PRO A 194 0.64 21.30 -9.88
N GLY A 195 1.58 20.82 -10.69
CA GLY A 195 1.99 19.41 -10.73
C GLY A 195 1.06 18.48 -11.50
N ARG A 196 -0.05 18.95 -12.10
CA ARG A 196 -0.96 18.09 -12.90
C ARG A 196 -0.23 17.33 -14.02
N ALA A 197 0.65 18.00 -14.76
CA ALA A 197 1.41 17.35 -15.83
C ALA A 197 2.38 16.28 -15.29
N ALA A 198 2.95 16.48 -14.10
CA ALA A 198 3.80 15.47 -13.47
C ALA A 198 2.99 14.24 -13.05
N ALA A 199 1.83 14.44 -12.43
CA ALA A 199 0.91 13.36 -12.08
C ALA A 199 0.43 12.59 -13.33
N GLY A 200 0.14 13.29 -14.44
CA GLY A 200 -0.25 12.65 -15.69
C GLY A 200 0.84 11.72 -16.26
N ARG A 201 2.11 12.13 -16.23
CA ARG A 201 3.23 11.27 -16.66
C ARG A 201 3.40 10.04 -15.76
N ALA A 202 3.26 10.20 -14.45
CA ALA A 202 3.34 9.07 -13.53
C ALA A 202 2.18 8.09 -13.75
N LEU A 203 0.97 8.60 -13.97
CA LEU A 203 -0.22 7.79 -14.24
C LEU A 203 -0.10 7.00 -15.55
N GLU A 204 0.41 7.64 -16.60
CA GLU A 204 0.69 6.98 -17.87
C GLU A 204 1.68 5.84 -17.71
N PHE A 205 2.69 6.02 -16.85
CA PHE A 205 3.74 5.04 -16.60
C PHE A 205 3.38 3.97 -15.55
N ALA A 206 2.30 4.16 -14.80
CA ALA A 206 1.89 3.26 -13.73
C ALA A 206 1.55 1.85 -14.25
N SER A 207 1.89 0.83 -13.48
CA SER A 207 1.70 -0.58 -13.80
C SER A 207 1.20 -1.36 -12.59
N PRO A 208 0.21 -2.25 -12.75
CA PRO A 208 -0.26 -3.13 -11.66
C PRO A 208 0.73 -4.26 -11.33
N LEU A 209 1.74 -4.48 -12.18
CA LEU A 209 2.64 -5.63 -12.09
C LEU A 209 3.86 -5.39 -11.18
N SER A 210 4.13 -4.15 -10.75
CA SER A 210 5.27 -3.89 -9.86
C SER A 210 4.97 -4.40 -8.45
N GLY A 211 5.76 -5.37 -7.96
CA GLY A 211 5.54 -6.07 -6.69
C GLY A 211 6.01 -5.31 -5.46
N SER A 212 6.86 -4.29 -5.63
CA SER A 212 7.39 -3.51 -4.53
C SER A 212 7.70 -2.06 -4.90
N THR A 213 7.86 -1.22 -3.87
CA THR A 213 8.25 0.18 -4.02
C THR A 213 9.62 0.34 -4.69
N GLY A 214 10.56 -0.53 -4.34
CA GLY A 214 11.91 -0.51 -4.94
C GLY A 214 11.89 -0.94 -6.40
N GLU A 215 11.04 -1.89 -6.77
CA GLU A 215 10.82 -2.24 -8.17
C GLU A 215 10.27 -1.05 -8.97
N SER A 216 9.22 -0.38 -8.46
CA SER A 216 8.64 0.78 -9.13
C SER A 216 9.64 1.92 -9.32
N ILE A 217 10.46 2.20 -8.31
CA ILE A 217 11.52 3.22 -8.37
C ILE A 217 12.59 2.82 -9.38
N SER A 218 13.05 1.57 -9.35
CA SER A 218 14.06 1.07 -10.28
C SER A 218 13.57 1.15 -11.72
N ARG A 219 12.32 0.76 -11.97
CA ARG A 219 11.66 0.86 -13.28
C ARG A 219 11.57 2.30 -13.78
N ALA A 220 11.19 3.22 -12.90
CA ALA A 220 11.19 4.65 -13.22
C ALA A 220 12.61 5.17 -13.49
N GLY A 221 13.62 4.69 -12.77
CA GLY A 221 15.02 5.02 -13.01
C GLY A 221 15.52 4.52 -14.37
N ILE A 222 15.25 3.26 -14.71
CA ILE A 222 15.52 2.65 -16.02
C ILE A 222 14.91 3.51 -17.15
N PHE A 223 13.66 3.93 -16.98
CA PHE A 223 12.98 4.83 -17.92
C PHE A 223 13.65 6.19 -18.05
N LEU A 224 13.94 6.86 -16.93
CA LEU A 224 14.55 8.19 -16.92
C LEU A 224 15.94 8.20 -17.54
N LEU A 225 16.69 7.11 -17.36
CA LEU A 225 17.99 6.91 -17.98
C LEU A 225 17.86 6.53 -19.47
N GLY A 226 16.68 6.22 -19.97
CA GLY A 226 16.47 5.84 -21.38
C GLY A 226 17.01 4.46 -21.73
N PHE A 227 17.07 3.55 -20.76
CA PHE A 227 17.31 2.12 -21.04
C PHE A 227 16.04 1.46 -21.59
N LEU A 228 16.21 0.33 -22.28
CA LEU A 228 15.10 -0.52 -22.66
C LEU A 228 14.33 -0.94 -21.41
N LEU A 229 13.01 -0.83 -21.44
CA LEU A 229 12.18 -1.25 -20.32
C LEU A 229 12.10 -2.79 -20.24
N PRO A 230 12.21 -3.37 -19.04
CA PRO A 230 12.02 -4.80 -18.83
C PRO A 230 10.54 -5.20 -18.86
N GLU A 231 10.29 -6.46 -19.16
CA GLU A 231 9.05 -7.15 -18.83
C GLU A 231 9.03 -7.42 -17.30
N LEU A 232 7.92 -7.15 -16.63
CA LEU A 232 7.79 -7.31 -15.18
C LEU A 232 7.16 -8.65 -14.82
N GLN A 233 7.49 -9.17 -13.64
CA GLN A 233 6.89 -10.38 -13.06
C GLN A 233 6.79 -11.51 -14.08
N THR A 234 7.88 -11.74 -14.82
CA THR A 234 7.89 -12.75 -15.88
C THR A 234 8.13 -14.13 -15.28
N PRO A 235 7.22 -15.10 -15.50
CA PRO A 235 7.43 -16.48 -15.07
C PRO A 235 8.51 -17.19 -15.91
N HIS A 236 9.32 -18.00 -15.23
CA HIS A 236 10.34 -18.87 -15.84
C HIS A 236 10.08 -20.32 -15.47
N TRP A 237 10.28 -21.23 -16.42
CA TRP A 237 10.05 -22.67 -16.26
C TRP A 237 11.23 -23.48 -16.78
N ASP A 238 11.46 -24.62 -16.15
CA ASP A 238 12.30 -25.69 -16.68
C ASP A 238 11.55 -27.04 -16.62
N ARG A 239 12.26 -28.14 -16.82
CA ARG A 239 11.70 -29.50 -16.75
C ARG A 239 11.13 -29.89 -15.39
N ASP A 240 11.59 -29.25 -14.32
CA ASP A 240 11.18 -29.51 -12.93
C ASP A 240 10.01 -28.56 -12.53
N GLY A 241 9.51 -27.75 -13.47
CA GLY A 241 8.32 -26.91 -13.31
C GLY A 241 8.66 -25.43 -13.22
N LEU A 242 7.78 -24.68 -12.52
CA LEU A 242 7.96 -23.24 -12.32
C LEU A 242 9.21 -22.97 -11.46
N ILE A 243 10.13 -22.15 -11.97
CA ILE A 243 11.31 -21.67 -11.24
C ILE A 243 10.91 -20.50 -10.34
N GLY A 244 10.16 -19.55 -10.90
CA GLY A 244 9.71 -18.36 -10.20
C GLY A 244 9.38 -17.23 -11.17
N PHE A 245 9.11 -16.06 -10.61
CA PHE A 245 8.84 -14.83 -11.35
C PHE A 245 10.00 -13.88 -11.12
N SER A 246 10.56 -13.34 -12.20
CA SER A 246 11.61 -12.31 -12.12
C SER A 246 10.99 -10.92 -12.08
N ASP A 247 11.53 -10.04 -11.25
CA ASP A 247 11.09 -8.64 -11.15
C ASP A 247 11.26 -7.91 -12.49
N PHE A 248 12.42 -8.09 -13.14
CA PHE A 248 12.77 -7.44 -14.39
C PHE A 248 13.37 -8.44 -15.38
N PHE A 249 12.78 -8.54 -16.57
CA PHE A 249 13.27 -9.42 -17.63
C PHE A 249 13.47 -8.68 -18.95
N TRP A 250 14.69 -8.68 -19.46
CA TRP A 250 15.03 -8.23 -20.81
C TRP A 250 15.17 -9.43 -21.73
N ARG A 251 14.02 -9.92 -22.22
CA ARG A 251 13.90 -11.14 -23.03
C ARG A 251 14.86 -11.20 -24.22
N GLY A 252 14.97 -10.11 -24.98
CA GLY A 252 15.78 -10.05 -26.20
C GLY A 252 17.28 -10.25 -25.98
N ILE A 253 17.78 -10.13 -24.74
CA ILE A 253 19.18 -10.30 -24.38
C ILE A 253 19.40 -11.32 -23.27
N GLY A 254 18.35 -12.05 -22.85
CA GLY A 254 18.44 -13.07 -21.81
C GLY A 254 18.93 -12.56 -20.46
N ARG A 255 18.52 -11.35 -20.04
CA ARG A 255 18.94 -10.76 -18.76
C ARG A 255 17.79 -10.67 -17.76
N VAL A 256 18.06 -11.09 -16.53
CA VAL A 256 17.16 -11.00 -15.38
C VAL A 256 17.75 -10.04 -14.36
N GLY A 257 16.96 -9.05 -13.96
CA GLY A 257 17.26 -8.14 -12.88
C GLY A 257 16.32 -8.38 -11.69
N GLU A 258 16.86 -8.36 -10.48
CA GLU A 258 16.06 -8.50 -9.25
C GLU A 258 16.38 -7.39 -8.25
N PHE A 259 15.32 -6.86 -7.63
CA PHE A 259 15.46 -5.86 -6.60
C PHE A 259 15.40 -6.53 -5.21
N ASP A 260 16.49 -6.40 -4.46
CA ASP A 260 16.58 -6.88 -3.09
C ASP A 260 16.30 -5.76 -2.10
N GLY A 261 15.08 -5.77 -1.56
CA GLY A 261 14.80 -5.00 -0.36
C GLY A 261 15.56 -5.57 0.84
N HIS A 262 16.23 -4.72 1.62
CA HIS A 262 16.92 -5.08 2.87
C HIS A 262 16.07 -5.90 3.88
N GLY A 263 14.74 -5.94 3.71
CA GLY A 263 13.80 -6.61 4.61
C GLY A 263 13.48 -8.08 4.32
N LYS A 264 14.01 -8.70 3.26
CA LYS A 264 13.74 -10.14 3.01
C LYS A 264 14.42 -11.08 4.03
N TYR A 265 15.45 -10.62 4.73
CA TYR A 265 16.23 -11.43 5.68
C TYR A 265 16.00 -11.09 7.17
N LEU A 266 15.26 -10.01 7.46
CA LEU A 266 15.07 -9.52 8.84
C LEU A 266 13.65 -9.73 9.39
N ARG A 267 12.77 -10.40 8.62
CA ARG A 267 11.43 -10.77 9.08
C ARG A 267 11.38 -12.27 9.31
N ASP A 268 11.53 -12.68 10.57
CA ASP A 268 11.25 -14.04 11.03
C ASP A 268 9.81 -14.49 10.66
N GLU A 269 8.90 -13.55 10.36
CA GLU A 269 7.52 -13.81 9.94
C GLU A 269 7.37 -14.43 8.54
N PHE A 270 8.39 -14.40 7.67
CA PHE A 270 8.32 -15.05 6.34
C PHE A 270 8.84 -16.48 6.33
N THR A 271 9.33 -16.99 7.47
CA THR A 271 9.95 -18.31 7.52
C THR A 271 8.96 -19.44 7.25
N HIS A 272 7.65 -19.31 7.53
CA HIS A 272 6.71 -20.43 7.43
C HIS A 272 7.25 -21.74 8.09
N GLY A 273 8.09 -21.60 9.14
CA GLY A 273 8.79 -22.72 9.79
C GLY A 273 10.12 -23.17 9.14
N ARG A 274 10.59 -22.51 8.08
CA ARG A 274 11.89 -22.75 7.42
C ARG A 274 13.01 -21.99 8.12
N THR A 275 14.18 -22.60 8.22
CA THR A 275 15.35 -21.91 8.75
C THR A 275 15.84 -20.84 7.77
N ALA A 276 16.56 -19.83 8.26
CA ALA A 276 17.23 -18.85 7.38
C ALA A 276 18.15 -19.54 6.35
N ALA A 277 18.76 -20.68 6.72
CA ALA A 277 19.56 -21.49 5.82
C ALA A 277 18.74 -22.08 4.66
N ASP A 278 17.54 -22.58 4.93
CA ASP A 278 16.65 -23.14 3.89
C ASP A 278 16.21 -22.08 2.87
N ILE A 279 15.99 -20.84 3.31
CA ILE A 279 15.65 -19.71 2.42
C ILE A 279 16.82 -19.41 1.48
N VAL A 280 18.04 -19.31 2.03
CA VAL A 280 19.25 -19.06 1.25
C VAL A 280 19.50 -20.19 0.25
N ILE A 281 19.34 -21.45 0.67
CA ILE A 281 19.48 -22.60 -0.22
C ILE A 281 18.44 -22.57 -1.33
N ALA A 282 17.17 -22.34 -1.00
CA ALA A 282 16.10 -22.26 -1.99
C ALA A 282 16.33 -21.15 -3.02
N GLU A 283 16.80 -19.99 -2.56
CA GLU A 283 17.12 -18.86 -3.45
C GLU A 283 18.31 -19.17 -4.36
N LYS A 284 19.36 -19.83 -3.83
CA LYS A 284 20.49 -20.29 -4.62
C LYS A 284 20.07 -21.31 -5.70
N VAL A 285 19.26 -22.30 -5.33
CA VAL A 285 18.72 -23.30 -6.27
C VAL A 285 17.88 -22.62 -7.36
N ARG A 286 17.07 -21.61 -7.00
CA ARG A 286 16.27 -20.84 -7.97
C ARG A 286 17.17 -20.12 -8.97
N GLU A 287 18.22 -19.45 -8.49
CA GLU A 287 19.15 -18.74 -9.35
C GLU A 287 19.92 -19.70 -10.26
N ASP A 288 20.39 -20.84 -9.75
CA ASP A 288 21.08 -21.86 -10.54
C ASP A 288 20.18 -22.39 -11.66
N ARG A 289 18.88 -22.59 -11.39
CA ARG A 289 17.88 -22.98 -12.41
C ARG A 289 17.68 -21.89 -13.47
N LEU A 290 17.63 -20.61 -13.09
CA LEU A 290 17.56 -19.50 -14.05
C LEU A 290 18.82 -19.45 -14.92
N ARG A 291 20.00 -19.63 -14.34
CA ARG A 291 21.28 -19.65 -15.07
C ARG A 291 21.37 -20.84 -16.02
N ALA A 292 20.81 -22.00 -15.65
CA ALA A 292 20.73 -23.18 -16.53
C ALA A 292 19.87 -22.95 -17.78
N LEU A 293 18.96 -21.97 -17.77
CA LEU A 293 18.24 -21.51 -18.97
C LEU A 293 19.08 -20.59 -19.88
N GLY A 294 20.35 -20.35 -19.54
CA GLY A 294 21.22 -19.41 -20.24
C GLY A 294 20.98 -17.94 -19.87
N LEU A 295 20.23 -17.67 -18.79
CA LEU A 295 19.91 -16.31 -18.37
C LEU A 295 21.01 -15.71 -17.50
N GLY A 296 21.37 -14.46 -17.78
CA GLY A 296 22.26 -13.67 -16.92
C GLY A 296 21.48 -12.96 -15.82
N VAL A 297 21.68 -13.36 -14.57
CA VAL A 297 21.02 -12.78 -13.38
C VAL A 297 21.92 -11.75 -12.70
N PHE A 298 21.38 -10.57 -12.38
CA PHE A 298 22.02 -9.55 -11.56
C PHE A 298 21.01 -8.89 -10.60
N ARG A 299 21.49 -8.39 -9.46
CA ARG A 299 20.65 -7.91 -8.36
C ARG A 299 21.12 -6.55 -7.86
N TRP A 300 20.23 -5.80 -7.25
CA TRP A 300 20.58 -4.53 -6.60
C TRP A 300 19.65 -4.17 -5.45
N ASP A 301 20.12 -3.30 -4.59
CA ASP A 301 19.45 -2.88 -3.37
C ASP A 301 19.01 -1.40 -3.43
N TRP A 302 18.54 -0.90 -2.29
CA TRP A 302 18.06 0.48 -2.13
C TRP A 302 19.07 1.57 -2.51
N PRO A 303 20.35 1.52 -2.07
CA PRO A 303 21.39 2.44 -2.52
C PRO A 303 21.47 2.58 -4.04
N ILE A 304 21.41 1.48 -4.77
CA ILE A 304 21.45 1.51 -6.24
C ILE A 304 20.12 2.00 -6.81
N ALA A 305 18.98 1.46 -6.35
CA ALA A 305 17.66 1.84 -6.88
C ALA A 305 17.35 3.34 -6.73
N THR A 306 17.88 3.97 -5.68
CA THR A 306 17.65 5.40 -5.39
C THR A 306 18.68 6.34 -6.03
N SER A 307 19.74 5.80 -6.65
CA SER A 307 20.78 6.55 -7.35
C SER A 307 20.74 6.27 -8.86
N LEU A 308 20.36 7.27 -9.65
CA LEU A 308 20.31 7.14 -11.12
C LEU A 308 21.69 6.82 -11.72
N GLU A 309 22.76 7.34 -11.12
CA GLU A 309 24.13 7.08 -11.55
C GLU A 309 24.51 5.61 -11.31
N ALA A 310 24.37 5.13 -10.07
CA ALA A 310 24.70 3.76 -9.72
C ALA A 310 23.84 2.73 -10.48
N LEU A 311 22.54 3.02 -10.65
CA LEU A 311 21.65 2.21 -11.46
C LEU A 311 22.08 2.20 -12.93
N GLY A 312 22.45 3.35 -13.48
CA GLY A 312 22.94 3.47 -14.85
C GLY A 312 24.21 2.65 -15.10
N ASP A 313 25.16 2.70 -14.17
CA ASP A 313 26.40 1.93 -14.25
C ASP A 313 26.15 0.43 -14.13
N LEU A 314 25.24 0.02 -13.24
CA LEU A 314 24.85 -1.38 -13.11
C LEU A 314 24.22 -1.89 -14.41
N LEU A 315 23.27 -1.16 -14.98
CA LEU A 315 22.58 -1.56 -16.22
C LEU A 315 23.55 -1.62 -17.40
N THR A 316 24.48 -0.66 -17.50
CA THR A 316 25.50 -0.63 -18.55
C THR A 316 26.44 -1.83 -18.45
N ARG A 317 26.96 -2.12 -17.25
CA ARG A 317 27.86 -3.28 -17.03
C ARG A 317 27.18 -4.62 -17.32
N ASN A 318 25.87 -4.71 -17.15
CA ASN A 318 25.09 -5.90 -17.47
C ASN A 318 24.58 -5.94 -18.93
N GLY A 319 25.02 -4.99 -19.77
CA GLY A 319 24.72 -4.98 -21.20
C GLY A 319 23.27 -4.62 -21.54
N ILE A 320 22.57 -3.90 -20.66
CA ILE A 320 21.20 -3.46 -20.94
C ILE A 320 21.24 -2.34 -22.00
N PRO A 321 20.59 -2.51 -23.16
CA PRO A 321 20.64 -1.52 -24.23
C PRO A 321 19.82 -0.28 -23.89
N ARG A 322 20.17 0.85 -24.52
CA ARG A 322 19.32 2.04 -24.52
C ARG A 322 18.08 1.79 -25.38
N ALA A 323 16.95 2.39 -24.99
CA ALA A 323 15.74 2.34 -25.80
C ALA A 323 16.00 3.04 -27.15
N PRO A 324 15.47 2.52 -28.27
CA PRO A 324 15.55 3.21 -29.55
C PRO A 324 14.95 4.61 -29.40
N ARG A 325 15.69 5.65 -29.81
CA ARG A 325 15.11 7.00 -29.85
C ARG A 325 13.94 6.98 -30.83
N ALA A 326 12.75 7.34 -30.37
CA ALA A 326 11.66 7.63 -31.29
C ALA A 326 12.15 8.71 -32.28
N PRO A 327 11.95 8.56 -33.60
CA PRO A 327 12.31 9.60 -34.55
C PRO A 327 11.62 10.90 -34.12
N ARG A 328 12.40 11.99 -34.04
CA ARG A 328 11.86 13.32 -33.72
C ARG A 328 10.76 13.62 -34.74
N ALA A 329 9.50 13.61 -34.32
CA ALA A 329 8.43 14.15 -35.14
C ALA A 329 8.79 15.61 -35.40
N HIS A 330 9.15 15.93 -36.64
CA HIS A 330 9.29 17.32 -37.07
C HIS A 330 7.98 18.03 -36.72
N ARG A 331 8.08 19.07 -35.91
CA ARG A 331 6.99 19.96 -35.51
C ARG A 331 6.26 20.45 -36.77
N ARG A 332 5.16 19.80 -37.14
CA ARG A 332 4.11 20.41 -37.95
C ARG A 332 2.97 20.80 -37.01
N ALA A 333 2.54 22.05 -37.15
CA ALA A 333 1.49 22.69 -36.37
C ALA A 333 0.14 21.95 -36.49
N PRO A 334 -0.79 22.16 -35.56
CA PRO A 334 -1.82 21.18 -35.23
C PRO A 334 -3.00 21.28 -36.18
N ASN A 335 -3.56 20.13 -36.56
CA ASN A 335 -5.00 20.09 -36.80
C ASN A 335 -5.61 18.73 -36.45
N THR A 336 -6.72 18.83 -35.71
CA THR A 336 -7.82 17.87 -35.53
C THR A 336 -7.50 16.44 -35.08
N ALA A 337 -7.95 16.17 -33.83
CA ALA A 337 -8.56 14.94 -33.33
C ALA A 337 -8.08 13.59 -33.90
N SER A 338 -7.35 12.83 -33.07
CA SER A 338 -7.35 11.35 -33.14
C SER A 338 -6.72 10.72 -31.88
N PRO A 339 -7.00 9.42 -31.63
CA PRO A 339 -7.06 8.82 -30.30
C PRO A 339 -5.71 8.27 -29.79
N HIS A 340 -5.74 7.93 -28.49
CA HIS A 340 -4.70 7.28 -27.69
C HIS A 340 -3.75 6.32 -28.44
N PRO A 341 -2.42 6.41 -28.22
CA PRO A 341 -1.52 5.35 -28.66
C PRO A 341 -1.68 4.14 -27.73
N VAL A 342 -2.29 3.09 -28.25
CA VAL A 342 -2.22 1.74 -27.68
C VAL A 342 -0.82 1.21 -27.93
N TRP A 343 -0.04 1.00 -26.86
CA TRP A 343 1.21 0.26 -26.91
C TRP A 343 0.89 -1.21 -27.21
N ARG A 344 1.06 -1.64 -28.46
CA ARG A 344 0.98 -3.06 -28.84
C ARG A 344 2.30 -3.74 -28.51
N GLY A 345 2.24 -4.79 -27.70
CA GLY A 345 3.33 -5.74 -27.55
C GLY A 345 3.72 -6.35 -28.90
N ALA A 346 4.99 -6.67 -29.05
CA ALA A 346 5.53 -7.35 -30.22
C ALA A 346 4.84 -8.72 -30.43
N PRO A 347 4.64 -9.16 -31.68
CA PRO A 347 3.97 -10.42 -31.96
C PRO A 347 4.87 -11.62 -31.62
N ALA A 348 4.28 -12.61 -30.96
CA ALA A 348 4.85 -13.94 -30.80
C ALA A 348 4.98 -14.61 -32.17
N THR A 349 6.20 -14.92 -32.59
CA THR A 349 6.46 -15.86 -33.69
C THR A 349 6.87 -17.18 -33.07
N ALA A 350 5.99 -18.18 -33.17
CA ALA A 350 6.31 -19.57 -32.91
C ALA A 350 5.84 -20.38 -34.12
N GLY A 351 6.80 -20.75 -34.97
CA GLY A 351 6.65 -21.86 -35.89
C GLY A 351 6.77 -23.17 -35.12
N ALA A 352 5.87 -24.11 -35.40
CA ALA A 352 6.03 -25.52 -35.03
C ALA A 352 5.79 -26.35 -36.30
N PRO A 353 6.65 -27.35 -36.61
CA PRO A 353 6.36 -28.34 -37.63
C PRO A 353 5.48 -29.46 -37.05
N GLY A 354 4.54 -29.95 -37.86
CA GLY A 354 3.44 -30.81 -37.42
C GLY A 354 3.72 -32.30 -37.37
N HIS A 355 2.69 -33.06 -37.01
CA HIS A 355 2.48 -34.45 -37.42
C HIS A 355 0.97 -34.79 -37.48
N ARG A 356 0.66 -35.86 -38.20
CA ARG A 356 -0.58 -36.13 -38.95
C ARG A 356 -1.71 -36.81 -38.14
N ARG A 357 -2.92 -36.58 -38.66
CA ARG A 357 -4.19 -37.38 -38.66
C ARG A 357 -4.24 -38.72 -37.91
N CYS A 358 -5.34 -38.96 -37.18
CA CYS A 358 -6.45 -39.87 -37.56
C CYS A 358 -7.44 -40.09 -36.40
N GLY A 359 -8.74 -40.29 -36.71
CA GLY A 359 -9.68 -41.04 -35.86
C GLY A 359 -10.85 -40.26 -35.24
N ALA A 360 -11.99 -40.21 -35.94
CA ALA A 360 -13.31 -40.24 -35.30
C ALA A 360 -13.72 -41.73 -35.14
N PRO A 361 -14.62 -42.14 -34.21
CA PRO A 361 -16.04 -41.76 -34.31
C PRO A 361 -16.87 -41.67 -32.99
N GLN A 362 -18.11 -41.17 -33.20
CA GLN A 362 -19.39 -41.50 -32.51
C GLN A 362 -19.82 -40.85 -31.18
N ARG A 363 -20.76 -39.88 -31.35
CA ARG A 363 -22.09 -39.74 -30.74
C ARG A 363 -22.32 -40.23 -29.30
N MET A 364 -22.72 -39.29 -28.43
CA MET A 364 -23.93 -39.47 -27.60
C MET A 364 -24.68 -38.15 -27.41
N ARG A 365 -26.00 -38.23 -27.60
CA ARG A 365 -26.98 -37.13 -27.54
C ARG A 365 -27.23 -36.69 -26.09
N ARG A 366 -27.49 -35.40 -25.86
CA ARG A 366 -28.47 -34.94 -24.85
C ARG A 366 -29.04 -33.54 -25.18
N THR A 367 -30.25 -33.59 -25.71
CA THR A 367 -31.42 -32.70 -25.53
C THR A 367 -31.23 -31.22 -25.14
N ARG A 368 -31.63 -30.35 -26.09
CA ARG A 368 -32.12 -28.96 -25.94
C ARG A 368 -33.47 -28.95 -25.17
N ARG A 369 -33.87 -27.94 -24.37
CA ARG A 369 -34.37 -26.55 -24.65
C ARG A 369 -35.07 -26.06 -23.33
N PRO A 370 -35.65 -24.84 -23.20
CA PRO A 370 -35.40 -23.52 -23.80
C PRO A 370 -35.33 -22.35 -22.75
N ARG A 371 -35.00 -21.14 -23.25
CA ARG A 371 -35.14 -19.83 -22.59
C ARG A 371 -36.45 -19.13 -22.99
N ARG A 372 -36.91 -18.18 -22.13
CA ARG A 372 -37.50 -16.82 -22.36
C ARG A 372 -38.81 -16.60 -21.55
N PRO A 373 -39.32 -15.35 -21.42
CA PRO A 373 -38.75 -14.10 -20.86
C PRO A 373 -39.78 -13.38 -19.93
N ILE A 374 -39.59 -12.11 -19.52
CA ILE A 374 -40.58 -10.97 -19.51
C ILE A 374 -40.11 -9.77 -18.63
N HIS A 375 -40.44 -8.58 -19.14
CA HIS A 375 -40.40 -7.16 -18.70
C HIS A 375 -40.58 -6.85 -17.18
N GLY A 376 -40.28 -5.68 -16.60
CA GLY A 376 -39.89 -4.33 -17.05
C GLY A 376 -40.51 -3.24 -16.14
N ARG A 377 -39.79 -2.11 -15.92
CA ARG A 377 -40.21 -0.80 -15.30
C ARG A 377 -40.56 -0.85 -13.78
N GLY A 378 -40.35 0.15 -12.92
CA GLY A 378 -39.88 1.53 -12.98
C GLY A 378 -40.54 2.35 -11.83
N LEU A 379 -39.82 3.30 -11.22
CA LEU A 379 -40.27 4.42 -10.33
C LEU A 379 -40.83 4.02 -8.93
N SER A 380 -40.91 4.84 -7.89
CA SER A 380 -40.17 5.97 -7.30
C SER A 380 -40.86 6.29 -5.96
N SER A 381 -40.12 6.74 -4.94
CA SER A 381 -40.56 7.56 -3.79
C SER A 381 -41.64 7.05 -2.81
N SER A 382 -41.30 7.00 -1.52
CA SER A 382 -42.00 7.72 -0.43
C SER A 382 -41.45 7.37 0.96
N ARG A 383 -41.73 8.25 1.91
CA ARG A 383 -41.09 8.46 3.22
C ARG A 383 -41.57 7.49 4.32
N CYS A 384 -40.70 7.33 5.34
CA CYS A 384 -40.88 6.97 6.77
C CYS A 384 -42.30 7.07 7.38
N PRO A 385 -42.64 6.31 8.46
CA PRO A 385 -41.90 6.32 9.75
C PRO A 385 -41.83 5.01 10.58
N ALA A 386 -40.91 5.00 11.57
CA ALA A 386 -40.87 4.11 12.75
C ALA A 386 -42.05 4.40 13.71
N PRO A 387 -42.49 3.52 14.65
CA PRO A 387 -41.75 3.05 15.85
C PRO A 387 -42.25 1.65 16.36
N PRO A 388 -42.20 1.19 17.65
CA PRO A 388 -41.40 1.54 18.84
C PRO A 388 -40.65 0.35 19.50
N THR A 389 -39.78 0.68 20.45
CA THR A 389 -39.06 -0.19 21.43
C THR A 389 -39.87 -0.49 22.70
N ALA A 390 -39.76 -1.72 23.26
CA ALA A 390 -39.73 -2.10 24.70
C ALA A 390 -39.96 -3.63 24.90
N PRO A 391 -39.78 -4.23 26.10
CA PRO A 391 -38.63 -4.21 27.02
C PRO A 391 -38.18 -5.64 27.46
N GLY A 392 -37.19 -5.68 28.36
CA GLY A 392 -36.38 -6.85 28.73
C GLY A 392 -37.04 -8.04 29.44
N ARG A 393 -36.29 -9.14 29.52
CA ARG A 393 -36.50 -10.22 30.49
C ARG A 393 -35.18 -10.63 31.15
N ARG A 394 -35.17 -10.47 32.48
CA ARG A 394 -34.23 -11.08 33.43
C ARG A 394 -34.39 -12.60 33.41
N ILE A 395 -33.28 -13.34 33.51
CA ILE A 395 -33.28 -14.69 34.11
C ILE A 395 -32.18 -14.75 35.19
N ARG A 396 -32.58 -15.32 36.32
CA ARG A 396 -31.86 -15.45 37.60
C ARG A 396 -30.82 -16.58 37.58
N ARG A 397 -29.81 -16.35 38.43
CA ARG A 397 -28.90 -17.26 39.15
C ARG A 397 -29.37 -18.71 39.41
N GLN A 398 -28.42 -19.65 39.31
CA GLN A 398 -28.08 -20.71 40.30
C GLN A 398 -26.56 -21.00 40.09
N ALA A 399 -25.65 -20.76 41.04
CA ALA A 399 -25.36 -21.49 42.28
C ALA A 399 -24.96 -22.97 42.05
N GLY A 400 -23.65 -23.24 42.09
CA GLY A 400 -23.07 -24.59 42.04
C GLY A 400 -21.61 -24.55 42.52
N SER A 401 -21.41 -24.89 43.78
CA SER A 401 -20.15 -24.96 44.51
C SER A 401 -19.32 -26.20 44.17
N ALA A 402 -18.00 -26.06 44.00
CA ALA A 402 -17.05 -27.10 44.39
C ALA A 402 -15.67 -26.48 44.66
N ARG A 403 -15.17 -26.72 45.88
CA ARG A 403 -13.84 -26.35 46.39
C ARG A 403 -12.80 -27.46 46.05
N PRO A 404 -11.49 -27.21 46.26
CA PRO A 404 -10.39 -27.86 45.55
C PRO A 404 -9.80 -29.08 46.28
N ALA A 405 -9.12 -29.96 45.53
CA ALA A 405 -8.21 -30.95 46.08
C ALA A 405 -6.75 -30.48 45.93
N ARG A 406 -6.02 -30.50 47.06
CA ARG A 406 -4.57 -30.31 47.18
C ARG A 406 -3.86 -31.65 47.37
N ARG A 407 -2.55 -31.64 47.04
CA ARG A 407 -1.40 -32.51 47.41
C ARG A 407 -1.03 -33.56 46.33
N ARG A 408 0.09 -33.43 45.58
CA ARG A 408 1.54 -33.61 45.89
C ARG A 408 1.89 -35.03 46.42
N PRO A 409 3.13 -35.56 46.25
CA PRO A 409 4.16 -35.39 45.21
C PRO A 409 4.80 -36.74 44.76
N ALA A 410 5.60 -36.71 43.68
CA ALA A 410 6.84 -37.51 43.49
C ALA A 410 7.65 -36.86 42.37
#